data_AF-A0A2N3IHX6-F1
#
_entry.id   AF-A0A2N3IHX6-F1
#
_cell.length_a   1.000
_cell.length_b   1.000
_cell.length_c   1.000
_cell.angle_alpha   90.00
_cell.angle_beta   90.00
_cell.angle_gamma   90.00
#
_symmetry.space_group_name_H-M   'P 1'
#
loop_
_entity.id
_entity.type
_entity.pdbx_description
1 polymer ?
#
loop_
_entity_poly.entity_id
_entity_poly.type
_entity_poly.pdbx_seq_one_letter_code
_entity_poly.pdbx_strand_id
1 'polypeptide(L)'
;MLRIITFVLLLLNFPLFAQIPFEKAKLEILCQAVRFNHIQQGKIDIARKIDCSTLQTLEKTIPNSSRASKNIISAYKNKAYSNLSSDEEKIKQFKKDIWKELRSLAPRISKSADFQAKWKTGLDSLSASLDKTLGIIATDEGVQTNDSKGNTNTGEVEEMIIPAENQKLPPPETSSNTGLWIIAILSILIAFVSVGYAYLVAKTTSHRIKEMENMFKERYQHLDTRMDKMLTREEFKKLTNTH
;
A
#
# COMPACT_ATOMS: atom_id res chain seq x y z
N MET A 1 -19.48 -30.13 23.34
CA MET A 1 -18.31 -29.47 22.70
C MET A 1 -18.65 -28.93 21.30
N LEU A 2 -19.75 -28.17 21.14
CA LEU A 2 -20.21 -27.67 19.83
C LEU A 2 -20.48 -26.15 19.85
N ARG A 3 -19.88 -25.42 20.81
CA ARG A 3 -20.07 -23.97 20.97
C ARG A 3 -18.77 -23.15 21.02
N ILE A 4 -17.61 -23.80 20.97
CA ILE A 4 -16.30 -23.11 21.04
C ILE A 4 -15.68 -22.91 19.64
N ILE A 5 -16.00 -23.79 18.68
CA ILE A 5 -15.44 -23.71 17.31
C ILE A 5 -16.09 -22.56 16.51
N THR A 6 -17.34 -22.22 16.78
CA THR A 6 -18.05 -21.12 16.10
C THR A 6 -17.60 -19.73 16.55
N PHE A 7 -16.92 -19.60 17.69
CA PHE A 7 -16.44 -18.30 18.18
C PHE A 7 -15.04 -17.95 17.67
N VAL A 8 -14.21 -18.96 17.36
CA VAL A 8 -12.86 -18.77 16.82
C VAL A 8 -12.87 -18.51 15.31
N LEU A 9 -13.85 -19.06 14.58
CA LEU A 9 -14.04 -18.76 13.15
C LEU A 9 -14.68 -17.39 12.87
N LEU A 10 -15.33 -16.78 13.87
CA LEU A 10 -15.84 -15.40 13.79
C LEU A 10 -14.80 -14.34 14.23
N LEU A 11 -13.71 -14.75 14.88
CA LEU A 11 -12.61 -13.87 15.31
C LEU A 11 -11.40 -13.89 14.37
N LEU A 12 -11.34 -14.81 13.41
CA LEU A 12 -10.61 -14.60 12.15
C LEU A 12 -11.45 -13.72 11.22
N ASN A 13 -11.96 -12.62 11.79
CA ASN A 13 -12.45 -11.46 11.07
C ASN A 13 -11.38 -11.07 10.06
N PHE A 14 -11.61 -11.51 8.84
CA PHE A 14 -11.12 -10.92 7.62
C PHE A 14 -11.17 -9.40 7.74
N PRO A 15 -10.06 -8.70 7.49
CA PRO A 15 -10.08 -7.60 6.56
C PRO A 15 -9.33 -8.06 5.30
N LEU A 16 -9.68 -9.24 4.78
CA LEU A 16 -9.16 -9.70 3.48
C LEU A 16 -10.11 -9.35 2.32
N PHE A 17 -11.21 -8.64 2.59
CA PHE A 17 -12.12 -8.10 1.57
C PHE A 17 -12.59 -6.66 1.84
N ALA A 18 -11.95 -5.94 2.75
CA ALA A 18 -12.07 -4.49 2.84
C ALA A 18 -10.70 -3.89 2.46
N GLN A 19 -10.37 -3.87 1.17
CA GLN A 19 -9.42 -2.87 0.71
C GLN A 19 -10.05 -1.53 1.04
N ILE A 20 -9.61 -0.94 2.15
CA ILE A 20 -9.99 0.40 2.61
C ILE A 20 -10.05 1.29 1.35
N PRO A 21 -11.13 2.05 1.09
CA PRO A 21 -11.27 2.82 -0.14
C PRO A 21 -10.06 3.74 -0.38
N PHE A 22 -9.42 4.20 0.69
CA PHE A 22 -8.13 4.87 0.67
C PHE A 22 -6.98 4.04 0.05
N GLU A 23 -6.82 2.77 0.42
CA GLU A 23 -5.75 1.90 -0.10
C GLU A 23 -5.90 1.60 -1.59
N LYS A 24 -7.14 1.38 -2.07
CA LYS A 24 -7.45 1.22 -3.50
C LYS A 24 -7.18 2.51 -4.26
N ALA A 25 -7.64 3.65 -3.75
CA ALA A 25 -7.36 4.97 -4.32
C ALA A 25 -5.86 5.29 -4.34
N LYS A 26 -5.14 4.92 -3.29
CA LYS A 26 -3.68 5.11 -3.16
C LYS A 26 -2.94 4.36 -4.26
N LEU A 27 -3.30 3.10 -4.51
CA LEU A 27 -2.71 2.30 -5.58
C LEU A 27 -2.96 2.94 -6.96
N GLU A 28 -4.20 3.34 -7.23
CA GLU A 28 -4.58 3.96 -8.51
C GLU A 28 -3.82 5.28 -8.73
N ILE A 29 -3.80 6.17 -7.72
CA ILE A 29 -3.09 7.46 -7.80
C ILE A 29 -1.59 7.24 -8.04
N LEU A 30 -0.95 6.29 -7.34
CA LEU A 30 0.48 6.00 -7.54
C LEU A 30 0.75 5.40 -8.91
N CYS A 31 -0.08 4.46 -9.37
CA CYS A 31 0.01 3.86 -10.69
C CYS A 31 -0.03 4.95 -11.78
N GLN A 32 -1.03 5.82 -11.73
CA GLN A 32 -1.24 6.87 -12.72
C GLN A 32 -0.12 7.92 -12.67
N ALA A 33 0.33 8.31 -11.47
CA ALA A 33 1.45 9.24 -11.30
C ALA A 33 2.76 8.71 -11.91
N VAL A 34 3.04 7.42 -11.71
CA VAL A 34 4.23 6.77 -12.26
C VAL A 34 4.13 6.65 -13.79
N ARG A 35 2.98 6.22 -14.32
CA ARG A 35 2.74 6.15 -15.77
C ARG A 35 2.90 7.52 -16.41
N PHE A 36 2.33 8.55 -15.80
CA PHE A 36 2.47 9.95 -16.24
C PHE A 36 3.94 10.36 -16.33
N ASN A 37 4.73 10.11 -15.30
CA ASN A 37 6.17 10.44 -15.30
C ASN A 37 6.92 9.79 -16.47
N HIS A 38 6.59 8.54 -16.80
CA HIS A 38 7.20 7.83 -17.93
C HIS A 38 6.74 8.36 -19.29
N ILE A 39 5.44 8.63 -19.44
CA ILE A 39 4.86 9.17 -20.68
C ILE A 39 5.46 10.55 -21.00
N GLN A 40 5.54 11.44 -20.01
CA GLN A 40 6.09 12.79 -20.21
C GLN A 40 7.59 12.80 -20.53
N GLN A 41 8.31 11.76 -20.14
CA GLN A 41 9.71 11.56 -20.52
C GLN A 41 9.86 10.85 -21.88
N GLY A 42 8.77 10.59 -22.62
CA GLY A 42 8.80 9.86 -23.89
C GLY A 42 8.99 8.35 -23.77
N LYS A 43 8.91 7.78 -22.55
CA LYS A 43 9.15 6.36 -22.27
C LYS A 43 7.83 5.58 -22.20
N ILE A 44 7.04 5.66 -23.27
CA ILE A 44 5.67 5.09 -23.32
C ILE A 44 5.68 3.57 -23.13
N ASP A 45 6.67 2.87 -23.69
CA ASP A 45 6.74 1.40 -23.56
C ASP A 45 6.96 0.95 -22.11
N ILE A 46 7.67 1.75 -21.30
CA ILE A 46 7.79 1.51 -19.87
C ILE A 46 6.43 1.75 -19.21
N ALA A 47 5.75 2.85 -19.52
CA ALA A 47 4.44 3.16 -18.96
C ALA A 47 3.39 2.06 -19.21
N ARG A 48 3.36 1.46 -20.41
CA ARG A 48 2.43 0.36 -20.75
C ARG A 48 2.72 -0.93 -19.98
N LYS A 49 4.00 -1.20 -19.69
CA LYS A 49 4.42 -2.42 -18.99
C LYS A 49 4.22 -2.34 -17.48
N ILE A 50 3.89 -1.18 -16.93
CA ILE A 50 3.69 -1.00 -15.49
C ILE A 50 2.40 -1.68 -15.05
N ASP A 51 2.57 -2.74 -14.25
CA ASP A 51 1.51 -3.49 -13.59
C ASP A 51 1.09 -2.79 -12.30
N CYS A 52 -0.22 -2.55 -12.17
CA CYS A 52 -0.84 -1.83 -11.06
C CYS A 52 -1.78 -2.72 -10.24
N SER A 53 -1.62 -4.04 -10.31
CA SER A 53 -2.40 -5.02 -9.53
C SER A 53 -2.23 -4.86 -8.02
N THR A 54 -1.00 -4.61 -7.57
CA THR A 54 -0.68 -4.36 -6.15
C THR A 54 0.44 -3.34 -6.03
N LEU A 55 0.57 -2.71 -4.85
CA LEU A 55 1.68 -1.80 -4.55
C LEU A 55 3.06 -2.48 -4.69
N GLN A 56 3.14 -3.77 -4.33
CA GLN A 56 4.37 -4.54 -4.44
C GLN A 56 4.73 -4.83 -5.90
N THR A 57 3.73 -5.16 -6.73
CA THR A 57 3.93 -5.39 -8.16
C THR A 57 4.33 -4.09 -8.87
N LEU A 58 3.68 -2.98 -8.52
CA LEU A 58 4.01 -1.65 -9.03
C LEU A 58 5.49 -1.29 -8.78
N GLU A 59 5.99 -1.53 -7.57
CA GLU A 59 7.40 -1.27 -7.22
C GLU A 59 8.38 -2.14 -8.03
N LYS A 60 8.05 -3.43 -8.23
CA LYS A 60 8.90 -4.39 -8.96
C LYS A 60 8.96 -4.09 -10.47
N THR A 61 7.86 -3.63 -11.04
CA THR A 61 7.73 -3.46 -12.49
C THR A 61 8.48 -2.23 -13.01
N ILE A 62 8.83 -1.31 -12.11
CA ILE A 62 9.54 -0.07 -12.49
C ILE A 62 11.03 -0.34 -12.66
N PRO A 63 11.61 0.01 -13.82
CA PRO A 63 13.03 -0.16 -14.08
C PRO A 63 13.90 0.57 -13.05
N ASN A 64 15.03 -0.05 -12.66
CA ASN A 64 15.99 0.55 -11.70
C ASN A 64 16.54 1.91 -12.17
N SER A 65 16.58 2.15 -13.48
CA SER A 65 16.98 3.44 -14.07
C SER A 65 16.00 4.59 -13.74
N SER A 66 14.79 4.27 -13.28
CA SER A 66 13.69 5.21 -13.08
C SER A 66 13.60 5.69 -11.64
N ARG A 67 14.68 6.31 -11.16
CA ARG A 67 14.83 6.74 -9.74
C ARG A 67 13.68 7.61 -9.26
N ALA A 68 13.22 8.57 -10.06
CA ALA A 68 12.11 9.47 -9.69
C ALA A 68 10.81 8.70 -9.38
N SER A 69 10.42 7.76 -10.24
CA SER A 69 9.22 6.92 -10.04
C SER A 69 9.35 6.02 -8.80
N LYS A 70 10.53 5.45 -8.56
CA LYS A 70 10.80 4.65 -7.36
C LYS A 70 10.76 5.46 -6.08
N ASN A 71 11.30 6.67 -6.11
CA ASN A 71 11.28 7.59 -4.98
C ASN A 71 9.84 7.97 -4.60
N ILE A 72 8.99 8.26 -5.59
CA ILE A 72 7.56 8.50 -5.36
C ILE A 72 6.94 7.30 -4.63
N ILE A 73 7.08 6.08 -5.16
CA ILE A 73 6.47 4.90 -4.51
C ILE A 73 7.01 4.69 -3.11
N SER A 74 8.33 4.75 -2.91
CA SER A 74 8.94 4.55 -1.61
C SER A 74 8.47 5.58 -0.58
N ALA A 75 8.31 6.84 -0.98
CA ALA A 75 7.89 7.91 -0.08
C ALA A 75 6.41 7.79 0.34
N TYR A 76 5.58 7.23 -0.54
CA TYR A 76 4.13 7.32 -0.43
C TYR A 76 3.42 5.98 -0.21
N LYS A 77 4.06 4.83 -0.45
CA LYS A 77 3.45 3.50 -0.28
C LYS A 77 2.96 3.23 1.15
N ASN A 78 3.71 3.70 2.14
CA ASN A 78 3.44 3.50 3.57
C ASN A 78 2.76 4.70 4.24
N LYS A 79 2.35 5.72 3.48
CA LYS A 79 1.66 6.90 4.03
C LYS A 79 0.21 6.53 4.35
N ALA A 80 -0.14 6.62 5.62
CA ALA A 80 -1.47 6.25 6.13
C ALA A 80 -2.37 7.45 6.49
N TYR A 81 -1.80 8.66 6.60
CA TYR A 81 -2.53 9.88 7.04
C TYR A 81 -3.45 9.65 8.25
N SER A 82 -2.92 9.00 9.29
CA SER A 82 -3.66 8.59 10.49
C SER A 82 -4.26 9.74 11.29
N ASN A 83 -3.81 10.98 11.02
CA ASN A 83 -4.31 12.21 11.61
C ASN A 83 -5.61 12.73 10.97
N LEU A 84 -6.06 12.12 9.87
CA LEU A 84 -7.31 12.48 9.18
C LEU A 84 -8.37 11.41 9.46
N SER A 85 -9.59 11.84 9.74
CA SER A 85 -10.70 10.96 10.15
C SER A 85 -11.41 10.32 8.96
N SER A 86 -11.60 11.06 7.87
CA SER A 86 -12.30 10.59 6.66
C SER A 86 -11.33 10.07 5.60
N ASP A 87 -11.64 8.93 4.99
CA ASP A 87 -10.87 8.39 3.87
C ASP A 87 -10.90 9.32 2.66
N GLU A 88 -11.98 10.08 2.46
CA GLU A 88 -12.05 11.09 1.41
C GLU A 88 -11.03 12.22 1.63
N GLU A 89 -10.86 12.66 2.88
CA GLU A 89 -9.85 13.66 3.24
C GLU A 89 -8.43 13.10 3.06
N LYS A 90 -8.21 11.82 3.43
CA LYS A 90 -6.94 11.13 3.20
C LYS A 90 -6.62 11.07 1.70
N ILE A 91 -7.59 10.72 0.85
CA ILE A 91 -7.44 10.69 -0.61
C ILE A 91 -7.11 12.08 -1.14
N LYS A 92 -7.83 13.13 -0.73
CA LYS A 92 -7.58 14.52 -1.13
C LYS A 92 -6.18 14.98 -0.74
N GLN A 93 -5.76 14.70 0.50
CA GLN A 93 -4.42 15.04 0.97
C GLN A 93 -3.34 14.25 0.23
N PHE A 94 -3.56 12.95 0.01
CA PHE A 94 -2.64 12.11 -0.75
C PHE A 94 -2.44 12.61 -2.18
N LYS A 95 -3.54 12.91 -2.87
CA LYS A 95 -3.52 13.51 -4.21
C LYS A 95 -2.73 14.82 -4.21
N LYS A 96 -2.96 15.70 -3.23
CA LYS A 96 -2.24 16.97 -3.10
C LYS A 96 -0.72 16.76 -2.96
N ASP A 97 -0.31 15.81 -2.14
CA ASP A 97 1.11 15.52 -1.91
C ASP A 97 1.77 14.94 -3.16
N ILE A 98 1.12 13.99 -3.85
CA ILE A 98 1.62 13.44 -5.11
C ILE A 98 1.73 14.53 -6.19
N TRP A 99 0.77 15.45 -6.26
CA TRP A 99 0.77 16.54 -7.24
C TRP A 99 1.91 17.52 -6.98
N LYS A 100 2.19 17.81 -5.70
CA LYS A 100 3.33 18.62 -5.30
C LYS A 100 4.64 17.95 -5.73
N GLU A 101 4.78 16.64 -5.50
CA GLU A 101 5.98 15.91 -5.90
C GLU A 101 6.15 15.91 -7.42
N LEU A 102 5.10 15.57 -8.20
CA LEU A 102 5.14 15.57 -9.66
C LEU A 102 5.45 16.96 -10.24
N ARG A 103 4.90 18.03 -9.65
CA ARG A 103 5.22 19.41 -10.08
C ARG A 103 6.68 19.75 -9.81
N SER A 104 7.26 19.23 -8.73
CA SER A 104 8.69 19.42 -8.42
C SER A 104 9.62 18.63 -9.33
N LEU A 105 9.13 17.56 -9.98
CA LEU A 105 9.93 16.74 -10.90
C LEU A 105 10.19 17.42 -12.23
N ALA A 106 9.25 18.21 -12.76
CA ALA A 106 9.41 18.89 -14.05
C ALA A 106 10.73 19.69 -14.17
N PRO A 107 11.05 20.64 -13.26
CA PRO A 107 12.30 21.40 -13.33
C PRO A 107 13.56 20.55 -13.05
N ARG A 108 13.42 19.37 -12.41
CA ARG A 108 14.54 18.44 -12.18
C ARG A 108 14.86 17.62 -13.44
N ILE A 109 13.87 17.40 -14.30
CA ILE A 109 14.03 16.66 -15.56
C ILE A 109 14.50 17.62 -16.67
N SER A 110 13.86 18.79 -16.79
CA SER A 110 14.21 19.77 -17.83
C SER A 110 13.88 21.21 -17.40
N LYS A 111 14.79 22.13 -17.72
CA LYS A 111 14.61 23.56 -17.51
C LYS A 111 13.89 24.26 -18.67
N SER A 112 13.55 23.54 -19.75
CA SER A 112 12.84 24.10 -20.90
C SER A 112 11.43 24.55 -20.53
N ALA A 113 11.06 25.77 -20.95
CA ALA A 113 9.73 26.32 -20.73
C ALA A 113 8.64 25.49 -21.43
N ASP A 114 8.90 25.03 -22.65
CA ASP A 114 7.95 24.20 -23.42
C ASP A 114 7.69 22.86 -22.75
N PHE A 115 8.75 22.24 -22.20
CA PHE A 115 8.60 21.00 -21.44
C PHE A 115 7.78 21.22 -20.17
N GLN A 116 8.05 22.30 -19.43
CA GLN A 116 7.30 22.61 -18.20
C GLN A 116 5.83 22.95 -18.49
N ALA A 117 5.54 23.64 -19.60
CA ALA A 117 4.18 23.92 -20.05
C ALA A 117 3.44 22.62 -20.40
N LYS A 118 4.05 21.74 -21.22
CA LYS A 118 3.47 20.43 -21.56
C LYS A 118 3.25 19.56 -20.33
N TRP A 119 4.21 19.56 -19.40
CA TRP A 119 4.09 18.83 -18.14
C TRP A 119 2.92 19.34 -17.30
N LYS A 120 2.76 20.67 -17.20
CA LYS A 120 1.65 21.28 -16.47
C LYS A 120 0.30 20.89 -17.07
N THR A 121 0.13 21.03 -18.40
CA THR A 121 -1.09 20.62 -19.09
C THR A 121 -1.38 19.12 -18.90
N GLY A 122 -0.34 18.29 -18.96
CA GLY A 122 -0.47 16.86 -18.68
C GLY A 122 -0.88 16.55 -17.25
N LEU A 123 -0.37 17.30 -16.26
CA LEU A 123 -0.79 17.17 -14.85
C LEU A 123 -2.25 17.56 -14.64
N ASP A 124 -2.71 18.61 -15.32
CA ASP A 124 -4.10 19.05 -15.22
C ASP A 124 -5.04 18.00 -15.84
N SER A 125 -4.66 17.41 -16.98
CA SER A 125 -5.37 16.28 -17.59
C SER A 125 -5.39 15.04 -16.70
N LEU A 126 -4.25 14.70 -16.07
CA LEU A 126 -4.16 13.59 -15.11
C LEU A 126 -5.08 13.80 -13.91
N SER A 127 -5.14 15.04 -13.39
CA SER A 127 -6.03 15.38 -12.29
C SER A 127 -7.49 15.10 -12.63
N ALA A 128 -7.95 15.59 -13.79
CA ALA A 128 -9.32 15.39 -14.24
C ALA A 128 -9.65 13.89 -14.45
N SER A 129 -8.72 13.11 -15.01
CA SER A 129 -8.90 11.67 -15.20
C SER A 129 -9.01 10.92 -13.87
N LEU A 130 -8.22 11.30 -12.87
CA LEU A 130 -8.26 10.67 -11.56
C LEU A 130 -9.51 11.06 -10.78
N ASP A 131 -9.97 12.30 -10.86
CA ASP A 131 -11.22 12.71 -10.24
C ASP A 131 -12.41 11.89 -10.75
N LYS A 132 -12.43 11.61 -12.07
CA LYS A 132 -13.41 10.70 -12.67
C LYS A 132 -13.27 9.27 -12.15
N THR A 133 -12.06 8.75 -12.09
CA THR A 133 -11.79 7.35 -11.67
C THR A 133 -12.11 7.13 -10.19
N LEU A 134 -11.77 8.10 -9.34
CA LEU A 134 -12.04 8.06 -7.91
C LEU A 134 -13.53 8.27 -7.60
N GLY A 135 -14.23 9.08 -8.40
CA GLY A 135 -15.69 9.22 -8.30
C GLY A 135 -16.44 7.90 -8.55
N ILE A 136 -15.94 7.07 -9.46
CA ILE A 136 -16.50 5.74 -9.72
C ILE A 136 -16.25 4.79 -8.53
N ILE A 137 -15.05 4.84 -7.94
CA ILE A 137 -14.70 4.01 -6.76
C ILE A 137 -15.58 4.33 -5.56
N ALA A 138 -16.01 5.59 -5.39
CA ALA A 138 -16.96 5.98 -4.34
C ALA A 138 -18.41 5.57 -4.65
N THR A 139 -18.75 5.28 -5.91
CA THR A 139 -20.13 4.97 -6.34
C THR A 139 -20.39 3.46 -6.41
N ASP A 140 -19.37 2.63 -6.64
CA ASP A 140 -19.48 1.16 -6.70
C ASP A 140 -19.82 0.50 -5.34
N GLU A 141 -19.70 1.21 -4.22
CA GLU A 141 -20.17 0.74 -2.90
C GLU A 141 -21.60 1.23 -2.56
N GLY A 142 -22.25 1.95 -3.47
CA GLY A 142 -23.52 2.65 -3.23
C GLY A 142 -24.69 2.26 -4.15
N VAL A 143 -24.64 1.16 -4.90
CA VAL A 143 -25.78 0.71 -5.74
C VAL A 143 -25.97 -0.80 -5.71
N GLN A 144 -26.60 -1.29 -4.64
CA GLN A 144 -27.58 -2.38 -4.74
C GLN A 144 -28.87 -1.93 -4.07
N THR A 145 -29.72 -1.31 -4.86
CA THR A 145 -31.19 -1.43 -4.92
C THR A 145 -31.73 -0.22 -5.67
N ASN A 146 -32.08 -0.42 -6.94
CA ASN A 146 -33.39 -0.07 -7.50
C ASN A 146 -33.31 0.04 -9.03
N ASP A 147 -34.05 -0.88 -9.64
CA ASP A 147 -34.84 -0.73 -10.85
C ASP A 147 -34.23 -0.07 -12.07
N SER A 148 -33.84 -0.97 -12.97
CA SER A 148 -33.81 -0.79 -14.40
C SER A 148 -35.14 -0.19 -14.93
N LYS A 149 -35.05 1.05 -15.41
CA LYS A 149 -35.94 1.70 -16.38
C LYS A 149 -35.02 2.68 -17.11
N GLY A 150 -34.58 2.45 -18.35
CA GLY A 150 -35.37 2.17 -19.53
C GLY A 150 -35.15 3.34 -20.50
N ASN A 151 -34.26 3.16 -21.48
CA ASN A 151 -34.45 3.60 -22.87
C ASN A 151 -33.19 3.33 -23.69
N THR A 152 -33.27 2.33 -24.57
CA THR A 152 -32.40 2.24 -25.74
C THR A 152 -33.30 1.92 -26.92
N ASN A 153 -33.65 2.96 -27.67
CA ASN A 153 -34.03 2.79 -29.07
C ASN A 153 -32.76 2.46 -29.85
N THR A 154 -32.84 1.46 -30.72
CA THR A 154 -32.30 1.36 -32.09
C THR A 154 -31.85 -0.07 -32.36
N GLY A 155 -32.43 -0.72 -33.38
CA GLY A 155 -31.83 -1.91 -34.01
C GLY A 155 -32.74 -3.13 -34.12
N GLU A 156 -33.73 -3.01 -35.00
CA GLU A 156 -34.48 -4.07 -35.67
C GLU A 156 -33.55 -5.10 -36.35
N VAL A 157 -33.63 -6.36 -35.95
CA VAL A 157 -33.43 -7.55 -36.81
C VAL A 157 -34.32 -8.67 -36.27
N GLU A 158 -35.39 -8.98 -37.00
CA GLU A 158 -36.15 -10.22 -36.89
C GLU A 158 -35.24 -11.41 -37.26
N GLU A 159 -35.21 -12.48 -36.45
CA GLU A 159 -35.78 -13.78 -36.87
C GLU A 159 -35.76 -14.84 -35.76
N MET A 160 -36.91 -15.52 -35.66
CA MET A 160 -37.12 -16.91 -35.26
C MET A 160 -37.37 -17.26 -33.77
N ILE A 161 -38.49 -17.96 -33.61
CA ILE A 161 -39.27 -18.28 -32.42
C ILE A 161 -39.11 -19.79 -32.12
N ILE A 162 -38.65 -20.15 -30.89
CA ILE A 162 -39.07 -21.27 -29.98
C ILE A 162 -38.86 -22.74 -30.48
N PRO A 163 -38.63 -23.82 -29.66
CA PRO A 163 -38.92 -24.00 -28.22
C PRO A 163 -37.86 -24.65 -27.31
N ALA A 164 -38.16 -24.53 -26.01
CA ALA A 164 -37.58 -25.26 -24.89
C ALA A 164 -37.78 -26.79 -24.98
N GLU A 165 -36.72 -27.54 -24.63
CA GLU A 165 -36.81 -28.97 -24.32
C GLU A 165 -36.19 -29.25 -22.94
N ASN A 166 -36.90 -30.09 -22.20
CA ASN A 166 -36.72 -30.44 -20.79
C ASN A 166 -35.67 -31.56 -20.60
N GLN A 167 -35.13 -31.63 -19.38
CA GLN A 167 -34.46 -32.78 -18.71
C GLN A 167 -33.01 -33.12 -19.09
N LYS A 168 -32.11 -33.14 -18.08
CA LYS A 168 -31.81 -34.33 -17.24
C LYS A 168 -30.57 -34.06 -16.34
N LEU A 169 -30.74 -34.03 -15.02
CA LEU A 169 -29.64 -34.14 -14.05
C LEU A 169 -29.04 -35.56 -14.08
N PRO A 170 -27.71 -35.72 -13.87
CA PRO A 170 -27.13 -36.93 -13.29
C PRO A 170 -26.64 -36.71 -11.83
N PRO A 171 -26.45 -37.80 -11.06
CA PRO A 171 -26.65 -37.89 -9.61
C PRO A 171 -25.38 -37.66 -8.76
N PRO A 172 -25.48 -37.65 -7.40
CA PRO A 172 -24.43 -37.16 -6.52
C PRO A 172 -23.46 -38.25 -6.01
N GLU A 173 -22.29 -37.76 -5.61
CA GLU A 173 -21.26 -38.36 -4.74
C GLU A 173 -20.29 -39.43 -5.27
N THR A 174 -19.02 -39.04 -5.33
CA THR A 174 -17.92 -39.81 -4.72
C THR A 174 -16.94 -38.81 -4.10
N SER A 175 -16.92 -38.73 -2.77
CA SER A 175 -16.01 -37.90 -1.98
C SER A 175 -14.59 -38.44 -2.10
N SER A 176 -13.81 -37.89 -3.03
CA SER A 176 -12.40 -38.25 -3.16
C SER A 176 -11.58 -37.56 -2.06
N ASN A 177 -10.73 -38.35 -1.39
CA ASN A 177 -9.75 -37.97 -0.36
C ASN A 177 -8.74 -36.87 -0.78
N THR A 178 -8.91 -36.28 -1.96
CA THR A 178 -8.06 -35.24 -2.54
C THR A 178 -8.15 -33.93 -1.76
N GLY A 179 -9.32 -33.58 -1.21
CA GLY A 179 -9.49 -32.36 -0.41
C GLY A 179 -8.71 -32.40 0.92
N LEU A 180 -8.62 -33.57 1.56
CA LEU A 180 -7.95 -33.71 2.86
C LEU A 180 -6.42 -33.56 2.75
N TRP A 181 -5.82 -34.08 1.68
CA TRP A 181 -4.38 -33.94 1.40
C TRP A 181 -4.00 -32.50 1.06
N ILE A 182 -4.85 -31.77 0.33
CA ILE A 182 -4.62 -30.36 0.01
C ILE A 182 -4.61 -29.51 1.30
N ILE A 183 -5.55 -29.76 2.22
CA ILE A 183 -5.62 -29.05 3.50
C ILE A 183 -4.41 -29.39 4.39
N ALA A 184 -3.95 -30.64 4.38
CA ALA A 184 -2.77 -31.06 5.14
C ALA A 184 -1.47 -30.41 4.61
N ILE A 185 -1.30 -30.32 3.29
CA ILE A 185 -0.13 -29.65 2.69
C ILE A 185 -0.16 -28.14 3.01
N LEU A 186 -1.34 -27.52 2.93
CA LEU A 186 -1.51 -26.11 3.22
C LEU A 186 -1.20 -25.77 4.69
N SER A 187 -1.63 -26.63 5.64
CA SER A 187 -1.37 -26.42 7.06
C SER A 187 0.12 -26.52 7.41
N ILE A 188 0.84 -27.46 6.78
CA ILE A 188 2.29 -27.61 6.91
C ILE A 188 3.01 -26.37 6.36
N LEU A 189 2.59 -25.86 5.21
CA LEU A 189 3.16 -24.64 4.61
C LEU A 189 3.01 -23.42 5.52
N ILE A 190 1.83 -23.23 6.10
CA ILE A 190 1.55 -22.13 7.05
C ILE A 190 2.42 -22.28 8.31
N ALA A 191 2.61 -23.49 8.82
CA ALA A 191 3.47 -23.75 9.97
C ALA A 191 4.95 -23.43 9.68
N PHE A 192 5.47 -23.77 8.50
CA PHE A 192 6.84 -23.42 8.12
C PHE A 192 7.03 -21.92 7.95
N VAL A 193 6.05 -21.22 7.35
CA VAL A 193 6.10 -19.76 7.18
C VAL A 193 6.04 -19.04 8.54
N SER A 194 5.21 -19.51 9.47
CA SER A 194 5.08 -18.89 10.80
C SER A 194 6.34 -19.06 11.64
N VAL A 195 6.93 -20.27 11.66
CA VAL A 195 8.21 -20.53 12.34
C VAL A 195 9.36 -19.74 11.70
N GLY A 196 9.40 -19.68 10.36
CA GLY A 196 10.41 -18.89 9.64
C GLY A 196 10.30 -17.39 9.94
N TYR A 197 9.09 -16.85 9.97
CA TYR A 197 8.85 -15.45 10.32
C TYR A 197 9.22 -15.15 11.77
N ALA A 198 8.82 -16.00 12.72
CA ALA A 198 9.18 -15.86 14.13
C ALA A 198 10.70 -15.90 14.35
N TYR A 199 11.41 -16.78 13.62
CA TYR A 199 12.87 -16.86 13.66
C TYR A 199 13.56 -15.59 13.13
N LEU A 200 13.08 -15.03 12.01
CA LEU A 200 13.61 -13.79 11.46
C LEU A 200 13.36 -12.60 12.39
N VAL A 201 12.18 -12.51 13.00
CA VAL A 201 11.86 -11.48 13.98
C VAL A 201 12.74 -11.63 15.22
N ALA A 202 12.89 -12.83 15.77
CA ALA A 202 13.74 -13.08 16.94
C ALA A 202 15.22 -12.73 16.70
N LYS A 203 15.74 -13.02 15.51
CA LYS A 203 17.13 -12.68 15.14
C LYS A 203 17.32 -11.18 15.00
N THR A 204 16.36 -10.48 14.40
CA THR A 204 16.44 -9.02 14.19
C THR A 204 16.24 -8.24 15.49
N THR A 205 15.35 -8.69 16.37
CA THR A 205 15.15 -8.07 17.69
C THR A 205 16.34 -8.29 18.61
N SER A 206 16.95 -9.47 18.60
CA SER A 206 18.15 -9.76 19.41
C SER A 206 19.33 -8.86 19.04
N HIS A 207 19.53 -8.56 17.75
CA HIS A 207 20.54 -7.61 17.31
C HIS A 207 20.24 -6.17 17.78
N ARG A 208 18.99 -5.73 17.64
CA ARG A 208 18.54 -4.40 18.10
C ARG A 208 18.70 -4.22 19.60
N ILE A 209 18.41 -5.26 20.39
CA ILE A 209 18.54 -5.22 21.86
C ILE A 209 20.02 -5.12 22.25
N LYS A 210 20.91 -5.90 21.61
CA LYS A 210 22.36 -5.81 21.84
C LYS A 210 22.94 -4.44 21.47
N GLU A 211 22.50 -3.85 20.36
CA GLU A 211 22.91 -2.49 19.97
C GLU A 211 22.44 -1.45 21.00
N MET A 212 21.21 -1.57 21.51
CA MET A 212 20.73 -0.68 22.56
C MET A 212 21.50 -0.85 23.87
N GLU A 213 21.80 -2.10 24.28
CA GLU A 213 22.59 -2.37 25.48
C GLU A 213 24.00 -1.77 25.40
N ASN A 214 24.65 -1.87 24.23
CA ASN A 214 25.95 -1.23 24.00
C ASN A 214 25.84 0.30 24.08
N MET A 215 24.82 0.91 23.47
CA MET A 215 24.61 2.37 23.58
C MET A 215 24.34 2.82 25.02
N PHE A 216 23.60 2.03 25.81
CA PHE A 216 23.40 2.34 27.22
C PHE A 216 24.70 2.25 28.01
N LYS A 217 25.51 1.20 27.79
CA LYS A 217 26.80 1.02 28.46
C LYS A 217 27.76 2.18 28.16
N GLU A 218 27.85 2.63 26.91
CA GLU A 218 28.66 3.79 26.52
C GLU A 218 28.18 5.08 27.21
N ARG A 219 26.87 5.31 27.27
CA ARG A 219 26.31 6.49 27.97
C ARG A 219 26.57 6.44 29.47
N TYR A 220 26.46 5.28 30.10
CA TYR A 220 26.77 5.10 31.52
C TYR A 220 28.25 5.34 31.81
N GLN A 221 29.16 4.79 31.00
CA GLN A 221 30.60 5.04 31.15
C GLN A 221 30.94 6.53 30.97
N HIS A 222 30.30 7.21 30.02
CA HIS A 222 30.50 8.63 29.81
C HIS A 222 29.96 9.49 30.97
N LEU A 223 28.86 9.08 31.60
CA LEU A 223 28.33 9.73 32.81
C LEU A 223 29.25 9.52 34.01
N ASP A 224 29.73 8.30 34.22
CA ASP A 224 30.65 7.93 35.29
C ASP A 224 31.97 8.73 35.19
N THR A 225 32.53 8.80 33.98
CA THR A 225 33.75 9.61 33.70
C THR A 225 33.53 11.11 33.95
N ARG A 226 32.28 11.61 33.82
CA ARG A 226 31.96 13.01 34.15
C ARG A 226 31.79 13.21 35.65
N MET A 227 31.21 12.25 36.36
CA MET A 227 31.08 12.28 37.82
C MET A 227 32.46 12.25 38.49
N ASP A 228 33.37 11.41 38.00
CA ASP A 228 34.77 11.36 38.49
C ASP A 228 35.56 12.65 38.22
N LYS A 229 35.11 13.48 37.25
CA LYS A 229 35.69 14.79 36.95
C LYS A 229 35.00 15.95 37.68
N MET A 230 33.93 15.69 38.42
CA MET A 230 33.38 16.70 39.32
C MET A 230 34.28 16.75 40.55
N LEU A 231 35.07 17.82 40.67
CA LEU A 231 35.86 18.08 41.88
C LEU A 231 34.96 17.93 43.10
N THR A 232 35.43 17.15 44.06
CA THR A 232 34.69 16.95 45.31
C THR A 232 34.48 18.30 46.00
N ARG A 233 33.39 18.43 46.75
CA ARG A 233 33.00 19.69 47.40
C ARG A 233 34.10 20.30 48.28
N GLU A 234 35.03 19.45 48.75
CA GLU A 234 36.21 19.84 49.53
C GLU A 234 37.29 20.54 48.69
N GLU A 235 37.52 20.09 47.45
CA GLU A 235 38.48 20.72 46.54
C GLU A 235 37.97 22.07 46.02
N PHE A 236 36.67 22.20 45.79
CA PHE A 236 36.05 23.49 45.45
C PHE A 236 36.18 24.53 46.59
N LYS A 237 36.13 24.07 47.85
CA LYS A 237 36.28 24.92 49.05
C LYS A 237 37.74 25.35 49.27
N LYS A 238 38.71 24.53 48.88
CA LYS A 238 40.13 24.91 48.85
C LYS A 238 40.39 26.00 47.81
N LEU A 239 39.82 25.87 46.60
CA LEU A 239 40.00 26.86 45.53
C LEU A 239 39.36 28.23 45.84
N THR A 240 38.28 28.27 46.63
CA THR A 240 37.60 29.52 47.02
C THR A 240 38.21 30.23 48.22
N ASN A 241 39.05 29.57 49.03
CA ASN A 241 39.72 30.17 50.19
C ASN A 241 41.14 30.70 49.88
N THR A 242 41.54 30.73 48.61
CA THR A 242 42.87 31.24 48.20
C THR A 242 42.80 32.61 47.52
N HIS A 243 41.81 33.44 47.89
CA HIS A 243 41.67 34.82 47.42
C HIS A 243 41.34 35.78 48.55
#